data_AF-A0A7Z1AFT3-F1
#
_entry.id   AF-A0A7Z1AFT3-F1
#
_cell.length_a   1.000
_cell.length_b   1.000
_cell.length_c   1.000
_cell.angle_alpha   90.00
_cell.angle_beta   90.00
_cell.angle_gamma   90.00
#
_symmetry.space_group_name_H-M   'P 1'
#
loop_
_entity.id
_entity.type
_entity.pdbx_description
1 polymer ?
#
loop_
_entity_poly.entity_id
_entity_poly.type
_entity_poly.pdbx_seq_one_letter_code
_entity_poly.pdbx_strand_id
1 'polypeptide(L)'
;MHRYSKIGWLRLSTLLVVMLAAGQHAFAVEGVARFSQSVEGAVAAGVEKDEIQLDQADVDEYQELVVSGGRIRATAQRTFAAHAVGRELSIFDAYTVISRDDDDDGYYHRIKVIFDADTSGDEVWVYARLYLSLEGGPWNHYYTTDLFPIEGDVSDDEYEVVTRLLDGYPSGYYDVLIELYDGDNDLLAVNYGPYEDGDLAVLPLEDSYRDDYGGGGTTGLLTLLLALALVIRFFNPRRWGGIRCFKE
;
A
#
# COMPACT_ATOMS: atom_id res chain seq x y z
N MET A 1 61.36 52.88 17.55
CA MET A 1 60.64 54.01 16.90
C MET A 1 61.21 54.24 15.51
N HIS A 2 60.58 53.74 14.43
CA HIS A 2 60.61 54.38 13.10
C HIS A 2 59.69 53.68 12.08
N ARG A 3 58.67 54.45 11.66
CA ARG A 3 58.09 54.62 10.31
C ARG A 3 57.44 53.40 9.62
N TYR A 4 56.11 53.36 9.51
CA TYR A 4 55.27 53.93 8.43
C TYR A 4 55.74 53.58 7.00
N SER A 5 54.93 52.84 6.23
CA SER A 5 54.04 53.45 5.23
C SER A 5 53.32 52.42 4.32
N LYS A 6 51.99 52.49 4.35
CA LYS A 6 50.98 52.47 3.26
C LYS A 6 51.12 51.48 2.08
N ILE A 7 49.97 50.86 1.75
CA ILE A 7 49.30 50.73 0.43
C ILE A 7 48.41 49.46 0.54
N GLY A 8 47.12 49.40 0.22
CA GLY A 8 46.18 50.35 -0.35
C GLY A 8 44.89 49.61 -0.77
N TRP A 9 43.78 50.36 -0.87
CA TRP A 9 42.64 50.19 -1.79
C TRP A 9 41.58 49.14 -1.38
N LEU A 10 40.34 49.58 -1.05
CA LEU A 10 39.15 49.60 -1.93
C LEU A 10 38.77 48.17 -2.40
N ARG A 11 37.56 47.60 -2.25
CA ARG A 11 36.20 48.08 -1.94
C ARG A 11 35.39 46.93 -1.32
N LEU A 12 34.29 47.32 -0.67
CA LEU A 12 33.06 46.53 -0.48
C LEU A 12 32.79 45.57 -1.65
N SER A 13 32.45 44.33 -1.31
CA SER A 13 31.22 43.68 -1.78
C SER A 13 30.89 42.52 -0.87
N THR A 14 29.82 42.72 -0.09
CA THR A 14 29.05 41.70 0.59
C THR A 14 28.59 40.66 -0.42
N LEU A 15 28.94 39.39 -0.21
CA LEU A 15 28.06 38.30 -0.63
C LEU A 15 27.96 37.34 0.55
N LEU A 16 26.96 37.62 1.38
CA LEU A 16 26.37 36.66 2.30
C LEU A 16 25.83 35.51 1.42
N VAL A 17 26.58 34.41 1.31
CA VAL A 17 26.03 33.17 0.78
C VAL A 17 25.11 32.62 1.86
N VAL A 18 23.84 33.02 1.80
CA VAL A 18 22.76 32.22 2.38
C VAL A 18 22.70 30.97 1.52
N MET A 19 23.41 29.92 1.93
CA MET A 19 23.05 28.58 1.48
C MET A 19 21.73 28.25 2.20
N LEU A 20 20.63 28.64 1.56
CA LEU A 20 19.39 27.90 1.70
C LEU A 20 19.70 26.51 1.16
N ALA A 21 20.10 25.59 2.03
CA ALA A 21 19.96 24.17 1.77
C ALA A 21 18.46 23.87 1.81
N ALA A 22 17.76 24.27 0.76
CA ALA A 22 16.41 23.79 0.49
C ALA A 22 16.56 22.39 -0.09
N GLY A 23 16.15 21.40 0.69
CA GLY A 23 15.76 20.08 0.21
C GLY A 23 16.91 19.22 -0.29
N GLN A 24 17.47 18.42 0.62
CA GLN A 24 17.75 16.99 0.38
C GLN A 24 18.16 16.33 1.70
N HIS A 25 17.31 16.51 2.71
CA HIS A 25 17.14 15.48 3.73
C HIS A 25 15.91 14.69 3.29
N ALA A 26 16.11 13.63 2.52
CA ALA A 26 15.17 12.51 2.56
C ALA A 26 15.43 11.78 3.90
N PHE A 27 14.99 12.42 4.98
CA PHE A 27 14.71 11.76 6.24
C PHE A 27 13.23 12.02 6.48
N ALA A 28 12.44 11.03 6.11
CA ALA A 28 11.00 10.95 6.24
C ALA A 28 10.64 9.46 6.15
N VAL A 29 9.92 8.82 7.06
CA VAL A 29 9.27 9.20 8.34
C VAL A 29 9.02 7.85 9.06
N GLU A 30 9.16 7.75 10.38
CA GLU A 30 8.53 6.67 11.16
C GLU A 30 7.01 6.72 10.93
N GLY A 31 6.35 5.64 10.47
CA GLY A 31 4.89 5.59 10.39
C GLY A 31 4.28 5.97 9.04
N VAL A 32 4.51 5.19 7.99
CA VAL A 32 3.80 5.37 6.71
C VAL A 32 2.44 4.66 6.80
N ALA A 33 1.35 5.42 6.69
CA ALA A 33 -0.01 4.87 6.61
C ALA A 33 -0.15 3.91 5.42
N ARG A 34 -1.12 3.00 5.49
CA ARG A 34 -1.45 2.11 4.37
C ARG A 34 -2.70 2.62 3.66
N PHE A 35 -2.73 2.47 2.35
CA PHE A 35 -3.88 2.91 1.54
C PHE A 35 -4.39 1.77 0.67
N SER A 36 -5.69 1.59 0.61
CA SER A 36 -6.32 0.61 -0.29
C SER A 36 -7.64 1.13 -0.84
N GLN A 37 -8.10 0.51 -1.92
CA GLN A 37 -9.44 0.71 -2.48
C GLN A 37 -10.13 -0.63 -2.60
N SER A 38 -11.37 -0.71 -2.13
CA SER A 38 -12.09 -1.97 -2.07
C SER A 38 -13.52 -1.84 -2.58
N VAL A 39 -14.01 -2.91 -3.19
CA VAL A 39 -15.41 -3.07 -3.60
C VAL A 39 -15.89 -4.45 -3.16
N GLU A 40 -17.16 -4.55 -2.80
CA GLU A 40 -17.70 -5.75 -2.18
C GLU A 40 -19.14 -6.06 -2.57
N GLY A 41 -19.60 -7.26 -2.21
CA GLY A 41 -20.98 -7.70 -2.40
C GLY A 41 -21.07 -9.19 -2.70
N ALA A 42 -22.30 -9.69 -2.78
CA ALA A 42 -22.58 -11.07 -3.19
C ALA A 42 -21.94 -11.40 -4.55
N VAL A 43 -21.48 -12.64 -4.71
CA VAL A 43 -20.92 -13.16 -5.95
C VAL A 43 -22.05 -13.35 -6.96
N ALA A 44 -22.09 -12.50 -7.97
CA ALA A 44 -23.02 -12.66 -9.08
C ALA A 44 -22.35 -13.47 -10.20
N ALA A 45 -22.93 -14.63 -10.53
CA ALA A 45 -22.40 -15.52 -11.56
C ALA A 45 -22.10 -14.76 -12.88
N GLY A 46 -20.81 -14.72 -13.25
CA GLY A 46 -20.33 -14.11 -14.49
C GLY A 46 -20.19 -12.59 -14.48
N VAL A 47 -20.36 -11.92 -13.34
CA VAL A 47 -20.08 -10.48 -13.18
C VAL A 47 -18.84 -10.34 -12.33
N GLU A 48 -17.70 -10.12 -12.99
CA GLU A 48 -16.50 -9.73 -12.25
C GLU A 48 -16.66 -8.28 -11.79
N LYS A 49 -16.43 -7.99 -10.51
CA LYS A 49 -16.24 -6.62 -10.05
C LYS A 49 -15.04 -6.04 -10.78
N ASP A 50 -15.31 -5.13 -11.72
CA ASP A 50 -14.35 -4.67 -12.71
C ASP A 50 -13.51 -3.49 -12.21
N GLU A 51 -12.46 -3.18 -12.96
CA GLU A 51 -11.53 -2.10 -12.65
C GLU A 51 -12.21 -0.73 -12.53
N ILE A 52 -13.32 -0.53 -13.23
CA ILE A 52 -14.09 0.72 -13.19
C ILE A 52 -14.72 0.92 -11.82
N GLN A 53 -15.24 -0.14 -11.19
CA GLN A 53 -15.79 -0.05 -9.84
C GLN A 53 -14.72 0.29 -8.81
N LEU A 54 -13.53 -0.33 -8.92
CA LEU A 54 -12.39 -0.01 -8.04
C LEU A 54 -11.90 1.42 -8.21
N ASP A 55 -11.85 1.94 -9.44
CA ASP A 55 -11.43 3.31 -9.72
C ASP A 55 -12.39 4.38 -9.16
N GLN A 56 -13.64 3.99 -8.92
CA GLN A 56 -14.68 4.83 -8.31
C GLN A 56 -14.80 4.65 -6.80
N ALA A 57 -14.18 3.61 -6.24
CA ALA A 57 -14.22 3.34 -4.81
C ALA A 57 -13.42 4.38 -4.02
N ASP A 58 -13.89 4.66 -2.81
CA ASP A 58 -13.19 5.53 -1.87
C ASP A 58 -11.84 4.89 -1.49
N VAL A 59 -10.85 5.74 -1.24
CA VAL A 59 -9.54 5.32 -0.74
C VAL A 59 -9.60 5.28 0.78
N ASP A 60 -9.38 4.10 1.33
CA ASP A 60 -9.27 3.89 2.76
C ASP A 60 -7.83 4.12 3.24
N GLU A 61 -7.69 4.73 4.42
CA GLU A 61 -6.41 4.96 5.10
C GLU A 61 -6.35 4.12 6.39
N TYR A 62 -5.29 3.33 6.53
CA TYR A 62 -5.02 2.48 7.69
C TYR A 62 -3.70 2.86 8.35
N GLN A 63 -3.51 2.40 9.58
CA GLN A 63 -2.23 2.51 10.27
C GLN A 63 -1.12 1.76 9.50
N GLU A 64 0.12 2.17 9.77
CA GLU A 64 1.34 1.52 9.26
C GLU A 64 1.29 0.00 9.45
N LEU A 65 1.85 -0.73 8.48
CA LEU A 65 1.96 -2.17 8.58
C LEU A 65 2.79 -2.56 9.81
N VAL A 66 2.15 -3.26 10.75
CA VAL A 66 2.85 -3.86 11.88
C VAL A 66 3.49 -5.15 11.42
N VAL A 67 4.82 -5.12 11.27
CA VAL A 67 5.62 -6.27 10.78
C VAL A 67 6.37 -7.02 11.88
N SER A 68 6.55 -6.40 13.04
CA SER A 68 7.29 -7.01 14.16
C SER A 68 6.37 -7.75 15.12
N GLY A 69 6.68 -9.01 15.41
CA GLY A 69 5.89 -9.86 16.29
C GLY A 69 5.42 -11.11 15.55
N GLY A 70 4.37 -11.74 16.06
CA GLY A 70 3.72 -12.85 15.38
C GLY A 70 2.21 -12.70 15.47
N ARG A 71 1.50 -13.56 14.75
CA ARG A 71 0.04 -13.62 14.80
C ARG A 71 -0.48 -13.89 16.20
N ILE A 72 -1.55 -13.21 16.55
CA ILE A 72 -2.36 -13.52 17.72
C ILE A 72 -3.75 -13.87 17.19
N ARG A 73 -4.19 -15.11 17.40
CA ARG A 73 -5.53 -15.52 17.00
C ARG A 73 -6.55 -14.90 17.95
N ALA A 74 -7.51 -14.16 17.41
CA ALA A 74 -8.67 -13.75 18.19
C ALA A 74 -9.46 -15.00 18.59
N THR A 75 -9.86 -15.08 19.85
CA THR A 75 -10.72 -16.19 20.29
C THR A 75 -12.15 -15.84 19.91
N ALA A 76 -12.71 -16.55 18.92
CA ALA A 76 -14.12 -16.42 18.57
C ALA A 76 -14.97 -16.64 19.83
N GLN A 77 -15.85 -15.68 20.13
CA GLN A 77 -16.72 -15.74 21.29
C GLN A 77 -17.89 -16.66 20.96
N ARG A 78 -17.65 -17.97 21.07
CA ARG A 78 -18.69 -19.02 21.07
C ARG A 78 -19.50 -18.94 22.36
N THR A 79 -20.06 -17.78 22.66
CA THR A 79 -20.84 -17.55 23.87
C THR A 79 -22.26 -17.96 23.55
N PHE A 80 -22.62 -19.20 23.92
CA PHE A 80 -23.99 -19.74 23.83
C PHE A 80 -25.08 -18.86 24.48
N ALA A 81 -24.70 -17.81 25.21
CA ALA A 81 -25.58 -16.87 25.89
C ALA A 81 -25.78 -15.53 25.14
N ALA A 82 -25.06 -15.27 24.05
CA ALA A 82 -25.08 -13.96 23.37
C ALA A 82 -25.62 -14.00 21.93
N HIS A 83 -25.43 -15.12 21.23
CA HIS A 83 -26.25 -15.45 20.05
C HIS A 83 -27.59 -16.03 20.52
N ALA A 84 -28.66 -15.85 19.74
CA ALA A 84 -29.93 -16.53 20.01
C ALA A 84 -29.66 -18.03 20.24
N VAL A 85 -30.19 -18.58 21.34
CA VAL A 85 -29.88 -19.95 21.78
C VAL A 85 -30.10 -20.93 20.63
N GLY A 86 -29.01 -21.49 20.08
CA GLY A 86 -29.04 -22.50 19.02
C GLY A 86 -28.62 -22.04 17.62
N ARG A 87 -28.25 -20.77 17.40
CA ARG A 87 -27.69 -20.30 16.11
C ARG A 87 -26.16 -20.43 16.08
N GLU A 88 -25.65 -21.19 15.12
CA GLU A 88 -24.23 -21.33 14.82
C GLU A 88 -23.90 -20.63 13.50
N LEU A 89 -22.80 -19.88 13.48
CA LEU A 89 -22.24 -19.26 12.29
C LEU A 89 -20.95 -19.99 11.91
N SER A 90 -20.73 -20.17 10.62
CA SER A 90 -19.52 -20.78 10.06
C SER A 90 -19.12 -20.12 8.75
N ILE A 91 -17.89 -20.39 8.32
CA ILE A 91 -17.47 -20.18 6.93
C ILE A 91 -17.28 -21.58 6.36
N PHE A 92 -18.04 -21.91 5.31
CA PHE A 92 -18.00 -23.22 4.65
C PHE A 92 -16.72 -23.39 3.84
N ASP A 93 -16.44 -22.39 2.98
CA ASP A 93 -15.26 -22.33 2.13
C ASP A 93 -14.79 -20.87 1.98
N ALA A 94 -13.51 -20.68 1.71
CA ALA A 94 -12.95 -19.37 1.38
C ALA A 94 -11.66 -19.51 0.58
N TYR A 95 -11.51 -18.69 -0.45
CA TYR A 95 -10.33 -18.71 -1.31
C TYR A 95 -9.96 -17.31 -1.79
N THR A 96 -8.75 -17.19 -2.32
CA THR A 96 -8.25 -15.92 -2.88
C THR A 96 -7.90 -16.02 -4.36
N VAL A 97 -8.01 -14.88 -5.03
CA VAL A 97 -7.50 -14.67 -6.39
C VAL A 97 -6.66 -13.40 -6.38
N ILE A 98 -5.37 -13.53 -6.76
CA ILE A 98 -4.45 -12.40 -6.90
C ILE A 98 -4.24 -12.06 -8.37
N SER A 99 -4.02 -10.78 -8.66
CA SER A 99 -3.90 -10.28 -10.03
C SER A 99 -3.30 -8.88 -10.07
N ARG A 100 -2.94 -8.41 -11.26
CA ARG A 100 -2.15 -7.18 -11.50
C ARG A 100 -0.74 -7.30 -10.92
N ASP A 101 0.15 -7.75 -11.79
CA ASP A 101 1.61 -7.78 -11.67
C ASP A 101 2.05 -6.98 -12.89
N ASP A 102 2.00 -5.67 -12.73
CA ASP A 102 2.23 -4.72 -13.79
C ASP A 102 3.71 -4.66 -14.14
N ASP A 103 4.65 -5.01 -13.24
CA ASP A 103 6.10 -5.06 -13.45
C ASP A 103 6.73 -6.45 -13.72
N ASP A 104 5.89 -7.49 -13.82
CA ASP A 104 6.20 -8.90 -14.08
C ASP A 104 7.25 -9.53 -13.13
N ASP A 105 7.35 -9.05 -11.89
CA ASP A 105 8.29 -9.59 -10.88
C ASP A 105 7.72 -10.75 -10.04
N GLY A 106 6.42 -11.02 -10.20
CA GLY A 106 5.70 -12.10 -9.54
C GLY A 106 4.99 -11.71 -8.24
N TYR A 107 4.98 -10.43 -7.87
CA TYR A 107 4.14 -9.88 -6.81
C TYR A 107 2.94 -9.15 -7.41
N TYR A 108 1.80 -9.19 -6.71
CA TYR A 108 0.54 -8.68 -7.24
C TYR A 108 -0.06 -7.62 -6.33
N HIS A 109 -0.65 -6.56 -6.89
CA HIS A 109 -1.26 -5.48 -6.10
C HIS A 109 -2.79 -5.53 -5.99
N ARG A 110 -3.45 -6.52 -6.59
CA ARG A 110 -4.90 -6.74 -6.44
C ARG A 110 -5.19 -8.11 -5.85
N ILE A 111 -5.95 -8.11 -4.75
CA ILE A 111 -6.44 -9.30 -4.07
C ILE A 111 -7.96 -9.35 -4.09
N LYS A 112 -8.53 -10.50 -4.43
CA LYS A 112 -9.94 -10.82 -4.28
C LYS A 112 -10.06 -11.93 -3.24
N VAL A 113 -10.88 -11.72 -2.22
CA VAL A 113 -11.22 -12.72 -1.20
C VAL A 113 -12.67 -13.09 -1.39
N ILE A 114 -12.96 -14.37 -1.58
CA ILE A 114 -14.31 -14.92 -1.65
C ILE A 114 -14.50 -15.85 -0.46
N PHE A 115 -15.66 -15.78 0.19
CA PHE A 115 -16.01 -16.68 1.28
C PHE A 115 -17.52 -16.96 1.30
N ASP A 116 -17.85 -18.19 1.69
CA ASP A 116 -19.21 -18.71 1.83
C ASP A 116 -19.52 -18.83 3.33
N ALA A 117 -20.52 -18.09 3.82
CA ALA A 117 -20.79 -17.94 5.24
C ALA A 117 -22.18 -18.49 5.61
N ASP A 118 -22.20 -19.57 6.38
CA ASP A 118 -23.43 -20.28 6.74
C ASP A 118 -24.01 -19.86 8.10
N THR A 119 -25.31 -20.10 8.26
CA THR A 119 -26.03 -20.05 9.54
C THR A 119 -26.89 -21.29 9.75
N SER A 120 -26.86 -21.89 10.95
CA SER A 120 -27.69 -23.07 11.28
C SER A 120 -29.17 -22.77 11.54
N GLY A 121 -29.61 -21.52 11.36
CA GLY A 121 -30.93 -21.01 11.74
C GLY A 121 -31.55 -20.13 10.66
N ASP A 122 -32.44 -19.23 11.08
CA ASP A 122 -33.04 -18.23 10.18
C ASP A 122 -31.99 -17.24 9.65
N GLU A 123 -32.39 -16.45 8.64
CA GLU A 123 -31.61 -15.34 8.09
C GLU A 123 -31.00 -14.47 9.20
N VAL A 124 -29.72 -14.13 9.06
CA VAL A 124 -29.01 -13.26 9.98
C VAL A 124 -28.13 -12.28 9.22
N TRP A 125 -28.03 -11.08 9.76
CA TRP A 125 -27.14 -10.06 9.22
C TRP A 125 -25.76 -10.20 9.87
N VAL A 126 -24.74 -10.24 9.04
CA VAL A 126 -23.34 -10.37 9.44
C VAL A 126 -22.50 -9.32 8.72
N TYR A 127 -21.29 -9.11 9.21
CA TYR A 127 -20.26 -8.38 8.47
C TYR A 127 -18.91 -9.05 8.73
N ALA A 128 -17.94 -8.84 7.84
CA ALA A 128 -16.61 -9.40 7.96
C ALA A 128 -15.55 -8.31 8.16
N ARG A 129 -14.50 -8.64 8.91
CA ARG A 129 -13.25 -7.89 8.94
C ARG A 129 -12.15 -8.73 8.31
N LEU A 130 -11.42 -8.13 7.37
CA LEU A 130 -10.35 -8.77 6.64
C LEU A 130 -9.00 -8.22 7.09
N TYR A 131 -8.04 -9.13 7.26
CA TYR A 131 -6.70 -8.81 7.73
C TYR A 131 -5.64 -9.45 6.85
N LEU A 132 -4.51 -8.77 6.71
CA LEU A 132 -3.31 -9.27 6.07
C LEU A 132 -2.19 -9.47 7.10
N SER A 133 -1.38 -10.52 6.93
CA SER A 133 -0.21 -10.78 7.75
C SER A 133 1.00 -11.05 6.87
N LEU A 134 1.93 -10.10 6.84
CA LEU A 134 3.20 -10.20 6.11
C LEU A 134 4.16 -11.16 6.84
N GLU A 135 4.64 -12.19 6.14
CA GLU A 135 5.69 -13.11 6.60
C GLU A 135 5.43 -13.74 7.97
N GLY A 136 4.15 -14.02 8.29
CA GLY A 136 3.75 -14.56 9.59
C GLY A 136 3.73 -13.55 10.75
N GLY A 137 3.91 -12.26 10.45
CA GLY A 137 3.82 -11.15 11.39
C GLY A 137 2.40 -10.91 11.92
N PRO A 138 2.18 -9.83 12.69
CA PRO A 138 0.87 -9.50 13.24
C PRO A 138 -0.25 -9.37 12.17
N TRP A 139 -1.49 -9.53 12.60
CA TRP A 139 -2.67 -9.27 11.76
C TRP A 139 -2.89 -7.77 11.59
N ASN A 140 -2.99 -7.33 10.35
CA ASN A 140 -3.20 -5.94 9.99
C ASN A 140 -4.52 -5.79 9.24
N HIS A 141 -5.51 -5.18 9.89
CA HIS A 141 -6.83 -4.92 9.31
C HIS A 141 -6.69 -4.09 8.03
N TYR A 142 -7.40 -4.45 6.97
CA TYR A 142 -7.37 -3.71 5.71
C TYR A 142 -8.76 -3.49 5.09
N TYR A 143 -9.81 -4.13 5.60
CA TYR A 143 -11.17 -3.88 5.13
C TYR A 143 -12.22 -4.39 6.12
N THR A 144 -13.35 -3.68 6.20
CA THR A 144 -14.56 -4.12 6.90
C THR A 144 -15.72 -4.05 5.92
N THR A 145 -16.49 -5.12 5.80
CA THR A 145 -17.64 -5.13 4.91
C THR A 145 -18.80 -4.34 5.47
N ASP A 146 -19.70 -3.91 4.59
CA ASP A 146 -21.07 -3.59 4.93
C ASP A 146 -21.78 -4.83 5.53
N LEU A 147 -22.90 -4.58 6.20
CA LEU A 147 -23.78 -5.65 6.65
C LEU A 147 -24.42 -6.36 5.45
N PHE A 148 -24.38 -7.69 5.45
CA PHE A 148 -25.05 -8.53 4.46
C PHE A 148 -25.82 -9.67 5.13
N PRO A 149 -26.93 -10.15 4.53
CA PRO A 149 -27.68 -11.27 5.05
C PRO A 149 -27.05 -12.60 4.60
N ILE A 150 -27.12 -13.60 5.46
CA ILE A 150 -26.84 -15.01 5.14
C ILE A 150 -28.03 -15.87 5.58
N GLU A 151 -28.33 -16.94 4.85
CA GLU A 151 -29.48 -17.80 5.12
C GLU A 151 -29.16 -19.28 4.89
N GLY A 152 -29.21 -20.07 5.97
CA GLY A 152 -29.03 -21.52 5.90
C GLY A 152 -27.62 -21.95 5.48
N ASP A 153 -27.57 -23.00 4.66
CA ASP A 153 -26.38 -23.60 4.02
C ASP A 153 -26.41 -23.42 2.50
N VAL A 154 -26.98 -22.30 2.04
CA VAL A 154 -27.26 -22.07 0.62
C VAL A 154 -25.99 -21.53 -0.06
N SER A 155 -25.31 -22.36 -0.84
CA SER A 155 -24.08 -22.03 -1.61
C SER A 155 -24.16 -20.82 -2.57
N ASP A 156 -25.29 -20.13 -2.66
CA ASP A 156 -25.49 -18.92 -3.47
C ASP A 156 -25.27 -17.62 -2.66
N ASP A 157 -24.87 -17.69 -1.37
CA ASP A 157 -24.56 -16.52 -0.53
C ASP A 157 -23.06 -16.20 -0.42
N GLU A 158 -22.24 -16.76 -1.31
CA GLU A 158 -20.84 -16.35 -1.47
C GLU A 158 -20.71 -14.83 -1.53
N TYR A 159 -19.81 -14.29 -0.72
CA TYR A 159 -19.51 -12.88 -0.64
C TYR A 159 -18.07 -12.65 -1.12
N GLU A 160 -17.85 -11.62 -1.94
CA GLU A 160 -16.51 -11.27 -2.39
C GLU A 160 -16.15 -9.83 -2.04
N VAL A 161 -14.87 -9.65 -1.69
CA VAL A 161 -14.21 -8.35 -1.53
C VAL A 161 -13.02 -8.30 -2.47
N VAL A 162 -13.04 -7.36 -3.41
CA VAL A 162 -11.89 -7.05 -4.27
C VAL A 162 -11.20 -5.82 -3.74
N THR A 163 -9.89 -5.91 -3.53
CA THR A 163 -9.07 -4.83 -2.98
C THR A 163 -7.85 -4.57 -3.85
N ARG A 164 -7.60 -3.30 -4.15
CA ARG A 164 -6.35 -2.78 -4.70
C ARG A 164 -5.51 -2.24 -3.56
N LEU A 165 -4.30 -2.76 -3.39
CA LEU A 165 -3.31 -2.28 -2.43
C LEU A 165 -2.57 -1.09 -3.04
N LEU A 166 -2.81 0.12 -2.54
CA LEU A 166 -2.29 1.34 -3.18
C LEU A 166 -0.88 1.67 -2.71
N ASP A 167 -0.66 1.79 -1.40
CA ASP A 167 0.63 2.17 -0.78
C ASP A 167 0.75 1.60 0.63
N GLY A 168 1.98 1.43 1.11
CA GLY A 168 2.29 0.94 2.46
C GLY A 168 2.27 -0.59 2.60
N TYR A 169 2.24 -1.33 1.49
CA TYR A 169 2.27 -2.79 1.47
C TYR A 169 3.57 -3.25 0.77
N PRO A 170 4.66 -3.49 1.51
CA PRO A 170 5.90 -3.98 0.91
C PRO A 170 5.70 -5.35 0.26
N SER A 171 6.49 -5.62 -0.78
CA SER A 171 6.54 -6.92 -1.44
C SER A 171 6.89 -8.02 -0.45
N GLY A 172 6.11 -9.09 -0.45
CA GLY A 172 6.33 -10.26 0.40
C GLY A 172 5.17 -11.24 0.36
N TYR A 173 5.22 -12.25 1.22
CA TYR A 173 4.18 -13.27 1.33
C TYR A 173 3.20 -12.92 2.43
N TYR A 174 1.94 -12.76 2.07
CA TYR A 174 0.86 -12.42 2.97
C TYR A 174 -0.09 -13.60 3.16
N ASP A 175 -0.61 -13.75 4.38
CA ASP A 175 -1.78 -14.59 4.63
C ASP A 175 -3.00 -13.70 4.93
N VAL A 176 -4.19 -14.24 4.65
CA VAL A 176 -5.48 -13.59 4.87
C VAL A 176 -6.18 -14.20 6.08
N LEU A 177 -6.75 -13.34 6.91
CA LEU A 177 -7.70 -13.74 7.96
C LEU A 177 -9.05 -13.07 7.71
N ILE A 178 -10.10 -13.87 7.81
CA ILE A 178 -11.50 -13.46 7.77
C ILE A 178 -12.05 -13.62 9.20
N GLU A 179 -12.54 -12.53 9.75
CA GLU A 179 -13.32 -12.54 10.99
C GLU A 179 -14.77 -12.19 10.69
N LEU A 180 -15.68 -13.13 10.93
CA LEU A 180 -17.11 -12.93 10.75
C LEU A 180 -17.75 -12.50 12.08
N TYR A 181 -18.48 -11.40 12.04
CA TYR A 181 -19.18 -10.82 13.18
C TYR A 181 -20.69 -10.90 12.97
N ASP A 182 -21.40 -11.14 14.06
CA ASP A 182 -22.84 -11.03 14.12
C ASP A 182 -23.26 -9.55 14.16
N GLY A 183 -24.08 -9.14 13.19
CA GLY A 183 -24.47 -7.75 13.00
C GLY A 183 -25.40 -7.19 14.07
N ASP A 184 -26.12 -8.04 14.82
CA ASP A 184 -27.06 -7.59 15.85
C ASP A 184 -26.35 -7.18 17.14
N ASN A 185 -25.24 -7.86 17.47
CA ASN A 185 -24.58 -7.75 18.78
C ASN A 185 -23.07 -7.44 18.70
N ASP A 186 -22.51 -7.31 17.50
CA ASP A 186 -21.10 -7.01 17.25
C ASP A 186 -20.13 -8.04 17.85
N LEU A 187 -20.55 -9.31 17.89
CA LEU A 187 -19.74 -10.40 18.46
C LEU A 187 -19.03 -11.19 17.38
N LEU A 188 -17.72 -11.40 17.60
CA LEU A 188 -16.90 -12.27 16.77
C LEU A 188 -17.40 -13.71 16.85
N ALA A 189 -17.93 -14.21 15.73
CA ALA A 189 -18.50 -15.54 15.63
C ALA A 189 -17.53 -16.55 15.02
N VAL A 190 -16.80 -16.15 13.97
CA VAL A 190 -15.89 -17.04 13.22
C VAL A 190 -14.54 -16.34 13.00
N ASN A 191 -13.46 -17.11 13.11
CA ASN A 191 -12.10 -16.70 12.77
C ASN A 191 -11.52 -17.77 11.83
N TYR A 192 -11.39 -17.42 10.55
CA TYR A 192 -11.08 -18.34 9.45
C TYR A 192 -9.91 -17.80 8.63
N GLY A 193 -8.81 -18.54 8.53
CA GLY A 193 -7.60 -18.06 7.86
C GLY A 193 -6.67 -19.20 7.41
N PRO A 194 -5.35 -18.99 7.37
CA PRO A 194 -4.39 -19.91 6.73
C PRO A 194 -4.23 -21.26 7.45
N TYR A 195 -4.81 -21.40 8.65
CA TYR A 195 -4.80 -22.68 9.40
C TYR A 195 -6.03 -23.53 9.10
N GLU A 196 -7.09 -22.90 8.60
CA GLU A 196 -8.34 -23.54 8.20
C GLU A 196 -8.28 -23.89 6.71
N ASP A 197 -7.80 -22.96 5.88
CA ASP A 197 -7.64 -23.15 4.43
C ASP A 197 -6.28 -22.64 3.91
N GLY A 198 -5.64 -23.44 3.06
CA GLY A 198 -4.38 -23.09 2.43
C GLY A 198 -4.51 -22.04 1.32
N ASP A 199 -5.70 -21.86 0.75
CA ASP A 199 -5.98 -20.86 -0.30
C ASP A 199 -5.95 -19.42 0.25
N LEU A 200 -5.85 -19.27 1.58
CA LEU A 200 -5.68 -18.01 2.29
C LEU A 200 -4.22 -17.74 2.73
N ALA A 201 -3.25 -18.54 2.25
CA ALA A 201 -1.86 -18.49 2.70
C ALA A 201 -0.86 -18.19 1.57
N VAL A 202 0.26 -17.55 1.93
CA VAL A 202 1.48 -17.38 1.12
C VAL A 202 1.22 -16.66 -0.22
N LEU A 203 0.43 -15.59 -0.17
CA LEU A 203 0.11 -14.76 -1.32
C LEU A 203 1.26 -13.78 -1.61
N PRO A 204 1.92 -13.84 -2.78
CA PRO A 204 2.91 -12.84 -3.17
C PRO A 204 2.20 -11.53 -3.51
N LEU A 205 2.19 -10.58 -2.56
CA LEU A 205 1.51 -9.30 -2.74
C LEU A 205 2.48 -8.14 -2.56
N GLU A 206 2.12 -7.01 -3.16
CA GLU A 206 2.74 -5.71 -2.93
C GLU A 206 1.76 -4.55 -3.17
N ASP A 207 2.21 -3.32 -2.97
CA ASP A 207 1.46 -2.11 -3.31
C ASP A 207 1.68 -1.66 -4.76
N SER A 208 0.67 -1.00 -5.34
CA SER A 208 0.69 -0.55 -6.74
C SER A 208 1.78 0.48 -7.07
N TYR A 209 2.35 1.16 -6.08
CA TYR A 209 3.49 2.08 -6.31
C TYR A 209 4.79 1.33 -6.57
N ARG A 210 4.94 0.11 -6.04
CA ARG A 210 6.08 -0.77 -6.30
C ARG A 210 5.97 -1.47 -7.65
N ASP A 211 4.74 -1.82 -8.03
CA ASP A 211 4.40 -2.55 -9.25
C ASP A 211 4.37 -1.65 -10.52
N ASP A 212 4.78 -0.37 -10.42
CA ASP A 212 4.86 0.53 -11.57
C ASP A 212 6.24 0.43 -12.25
N TYR A 213 6.29 -0.18 -13.44
CA TYR A 213 7.42 -0.22 -14.37
C TYR A 213 8.11 1.15 -14.64
N GLY A 214 7.52 2.29 -14.23
CA GLY A 214 7.88 3.63 -14.67
C GLY A 214 8.22 4.68 -13.61
N GLY A 215 8.32 4.34 -12.32
CA GLY A 215 8.49 5.34 -11.23
C GLY A 215 9.91 5.92 -11.03
N GLY A 216 10.90 5.47 -11.79
CA GLY A 216 12.29 5.94 -11.75
C GLY A 216 12.51 7.33 -12.35
N GLY A 217 11.87 8.36 -11.78
CA GLY A 217 12.26 9.78 -11.85
C GLY A 217 12.65 10.35 -13.22
N THR A 218 11.67 10.92 -13.93
CA THR A 218 11.97 11.95 -14.96
C THR A 218 12.78 13.12 -14.39
N THR A 219 12.74 13.33 -13.06
CA THR A 219 13.61 14.24 -12.32
C THR A 219 15.09 13.80 -12.35
N GLY A 220 15.40 12.51 -12.36
CA GLY A 220 16.77 11.97 -12.44
C GLY A 220 17.41 12.17 -13.82
N LEU A 221 16.67 11.88 -14.89
CA LEU A 221 17.16 12.09 -16.26
C LEU A 221 17.27 13.58 -16.61
N LEU A 222 16.32 14.43 -16.19
CA LEU A 222 16.42 15.88 -16.40
C LEU A 222 17.58 16.49 -15.61
N THR A 223 17.81 16.06 -14.37
CA THR A 223 18.96 16.54 -13.58
C THR A 223 20.29 16.05 -14.14
N LEU A 224 20.38 14.80 -14.61
CA LEU A 224 21.58 14.28 -15.27
C LEU A 224 21.87 15.01 -16.60
N LEU A 225 20.84 15.27 -17.41
CA LEU A 225 20.98 16.02 -18.67
C LEU A 225 21.35 17.50 -18.43
N LEU A 226 20.79 18.13 -17.40
CA LEU A 226 21.17 19.50 -17.00
C LEU A 226 22.59 19.56 -16.43
N ALA A 227 23.00 18.58 -15.63
CA ALA A 227 24.37 18.47 -15.11
C ALA A 227 25.39 18.26 -16.25
N LEU A 228 25.08 17.39 -17.21
CA LEU A 228 25.92 17.16 -18.38
C LEU A 228 26.03 18.40 -19.27
N ALA A 229 24.93 19.14 -19.49
CA ALA A 229 24.94 20.39 -20.24
C ALA A 229 25.78 21.49 -19.54
N LEU A 230 25.77 21.53 -18.21
CA LEU A 230 26.62 22.43 -17.42
C LEU A 230 28.12 22.07 -17.55
N VAL A 231 28.47 20.79 -17.47
CA VAL A 231 29.86 20.32 -17.65
C VAL A 231 30.38 20.67 -19.05
N ILE A 232 29.59 20.46 -20.10
CA ILE A 232 29.98 20.81 -21.49
C ILE A 232 30.19 22.33 -21.66
N ARG A 233 29.43 23.18 -20.96
CA ARG A 233 29.61 24.64 -20.99
C ARG A 233 30.87 25.09 -20.26
N PHE A 234 31.25 24.43 -19.17
CA PHE A 234 32.46 24.78 -18.40
C PHE A 234 33.75 24.19 -19.01
N PHE A 235 33.67 23.10 -19.78
CA PHE A 235 34.82 22.42 -20.39
C PHE A 235 35.06 22.73 -21.88
N ASN A 236 34.44 23.78 -22.44
CA ASN A 236 34.73 24.22 -23.82
C ASN A 236 35.69 25.42 -23.86
N PRO A 237 37.02 25.22 -23.83
CA PRO A 237 37.98 26.31 -24.01
C PRO A 237 38.07 26.67 -25.50
N ARG A 238 37.13 27.49 -26.00
CA ARG A 238 37.38 28.22 -27.25
C ARG A 238 38.27 29.41 -26.97
N ARG A 239 39.58 29.17 -26.95
CA ARG A 239 40.63 30.19 -27.12
C ARG A 239 41.53 29.84 -28.29
N TRP A 240 41.31 30.52 -29.41
CA TRP A 240 42.33 30.94 -30.39
C TRP A 240 41.59 31.71 -31.50
N GLY A 241 42.00 32.87 -31.98
CA GLY A 241 43.15 33.73 -31.69
C GLY A 241 43.01 34.91 -32.65
N GLY A 242 42.92 36.13 -32.11
CA GLY A 242 42.92 37.35 -32.92
C GLY A 242 44.32 37.62 -33.46
N ILE A 243 44.50 37.49 -34.77
CA ILE A 243 45.72 37.90 -35.46
C ILE A 243 45.66 39.43 -35.62
N ARG A 244 46.57 40.14 -34.92
CA ARG A 244 46.82 41.56 -35.17
C ARG A 244 47.69 41.71 -36.40
N CYS A 245 47.26 42.58 -37.31
CA CYS A 245 48.02 43.09 -38.43
C CYS A 245 49.19 43.95 -37.91
N PHE A 246 50.42 43.62 -38.32
CA PHE A 246 51.61 44.43 -38.06
C PHE A 246 51.85 45.30 -39.29
N LYS A 247 51.85 46.62 -39.09
CA LYS A 247 52.35 47.62 -40.04
C LYS A 247 53.85 47.73 -39.83
N GLU A 248 54.63 47.57 -40.90
CA GLU A 248 55.68 48.52 -41.33
C GLU A 248 55.68 48.56 -42.86
#